data_AF-A0A2J6IAR4-F1
#
_entry.id   AF-A0A2J6IAR4-F1
#
_cell.length_a   1.000
_cell.length_b   1.000
_cell.length_c   1.000
_cell.angle_alpha   90.00
_cell.angle_beta   90.00
_cell.angle_gamma   90.00
#
_symmetry.space_group_name_H-M   'P 1'
#
loop_
_entity.id
_entity.type
_entity.pdbx_description
1 polymer ?
#
loop_
_entity_poly.entity_id
_entity_poly.type
_entity_poly.pdbx_seq_one_letter_code
_entity_poly.pdbx_strand_id
1 'polypeptide(L)'
;MTEITDQCGSCHTKLAETYEETYHGKAYLLGDLDAARCSDCHGAHKILRVDNPNSMVGYKNIVNTCKQCHPNANLEFTGYLTHATHNDNPILFWAFWGMTSLLIVVFGFFGFHTLVWLPRSLKQRKINRHKTPVGKTKYYRRFNKRQRVTHIMVILSFLLLALTGMILKFAHMDWAAWMAGVLGGVKSAGTIHRFAAIVTFSYFFFHLLTLFQLRAKEGISAKEFIFGSNSLMFNKQDIKDLKASLKWFFGKGPRPDYGRWTYWEKFDYMAVFWGVAVIGLSGLILWFPEFFTQYIPGWAINVAQIIHSDEALLATGFIFTVHFFNTHLRPESYPMDTVIFTGHVPLEEYKKDRPREYRELVESGRLDKVVVEKEFMTSWIKVIKFFGYLFLGLGIAMVILIIYSLIAGVY
;
A
#
# COMPACT_ATOMS: atom_id res chain seq x y z
N MET A 1 14.13 16.90 25.36
CA MET A 1 15.35 16.37 26.01
C MET A 1 16.05 15.50 25.00
N THR A 2 16.96 16.09 24.24
CA THR A 2 17.70 15.48 23.13
C THR A 2 19.20 15.43 23.46
N GLU A 3 19.56 15.43 24.74
CA GLU A 3 20.90 15.85 25.16
C GLU A 3 22.04 15.01 24.57
N ILE A 4 21.97 13.68 24.65
CA ILE A 4 23.12 12.83 24.27
C ILE A 4 23.27 12.69 22.75
N THR A 5 22.16 12.47 22.03
CA THR A 5 22.19 12.35 20.56
C THR A 5 22.60 13.68 19.92
N ASP A 6 22.10 14.81 20.41
CA ASP A 6 22.48 16.14 19.91
C ASP A 6 23.93 16.50 20.26
N GLN A 7 24.40 16.15 21.47
CA GLN A 7 25.79 16.38 21.88
C GLN A 7 26.77 15.63 20.98
N CYS A 8 26.45 14.38 20.63
CA CYS A 8 27.27 13.63 19.67
C CYS A 8 27.11 14.20 18.26
N GLY A 9 25.88 14.54 17.85
CA GLY A 9 25.55 15.03 16.52
C GLY A 9 26.15 16.40 16.19
N SER A 10 26.37 17.28 17.17
CA SER A 10 26.99 18.59 16.94
C SER A 10 28.40 18.50 16.36
N CYS A 11 29.13 17.43 16.69
CA CYS A 11 30.46 17.17 16.14
C CYS A 11 30.47 16.06 15.07
N HIS A 12 29.48 15.16 15.09
CA HIS A 12 29.36 14.01 14.18
C HIS A 12 28.09 14.08 13.32
N THR A 13 27.88 15.20 12.64
CA THR A 13 26.64 15.52 11.90
C THR A 13 26.22 14.39 10.96
N LYS A 14 27.12 13.93 10.09
CA LYS A 14 26.84 12.84 9.13
C LYS A 14 26.42 11.52 9.82
N LEU A 15 26.98 11.21 10.98
CA LEU A 15 26.61 10.00 11.73
C LEU A 15 25.26 10.16 12.44
N ALA A 16 24.95 11.37 12.92
CA ALA A 16 23.64 11.68 13.48
C ALA A 16 22.54 11.59 12.41
N GLU A 17 22.74 12.20 11.24
CA GLU A 17 21.80 12.13 10.10
C GLU A 17 21.49 10.66 9.71
N THR A 18 22.52 9.82 9.61
CA THR A 18 22.33 8.39 9.27
C THR A 18 21.68 7.60 10.40
N TYR A 19 21.96 7.93 11.66
CA TYR A 19 21.30 7.33 12.82
C TYR A 19 19.81 7.70 12.88
N GLU A 20 19.46 8.96 12.61
CA GLU A 20 18.08 9.44 12.56
C GLU A 20 17.26 8.77 11.47
N GLU A 21 17.90 8.18 10.46
CA GLU A 21 17.24 7.37 9.44
C GLU A 21 16.94 5.91 9.86
N THR A 22 17.55 5.45 10.95
CA THR A 22 17.30 4.12 11.52
C THR A 22 15.98 4.06 12.29
N TYR A 23 15.51 2.84 12.59
CA TYR A 23 14.35 2.66 13.46
C TYR A 23 14.56 3.31 14.84
N HIS A 24 15.73 3.12 15.45
CA HIS A 24 16.03 3.66 16.77
C HIS A 24 16.03 5.19 16.77
N GLY A 25 16.67 5.82 15.77
CA GLY A 25 16.66 7.27 15.61
C GLY A 25 15.25 7.82 15.42
N LYS A 26 14.46 7.22 14.51
CA LYS A 26 13.07 7.63 14.27
C LYS A 26 12.17 7.48 15.49
N ALA A 27 12.30 6.37 16.22
CA ALA A 27 11.54 6.16 17.46
C ALA A 27 11.93 7.18 18.54
N TYR A 28 13.23 7.48 18.67
CA TYR A 28 13.74 8.47 19.62
C TYR A 28 13.24 9.88 19.30
N LEU A 29 13.28 10.29 18.03
CA LEU A 29 12.73 11.58 17.57
C LEU A 29 11.24 11.73 17.89
N LEU A 30 10.50 10.61 17.84
CA LEU A 30 9.08 10.55 18.22
C LEU A 30 8.85 10.42 19.74
N GLY A 31 9.90 10.57 20.56
CA GLY A 31 9.83 10.62 22.01
C GLY A 31 9.97 9.28 22.73
N ASP A 32 10.39 8.20 22.05
CA ASP A 32 10.68 6.92 22.71
C ASP A 32 12.06 6.93 23.36
N LEU A 33 12.07 7.11 24.68
CA LEU A 33 13.31 7.13 25.47
C LEU A 33 13.93 5.73 25.67
N ASP A 34 13.20 4.65 25.34
CA ASP A 34 13.73 3.29 25.38
C ASP A 34 14.42 2.89 24.07
N ALA A 35 14.33 3.72 23.02
CA ALA A 35 15.06 3.51 21.79
C ALA A 35 16.56 3.72 22.03
N ALA A 36 17.39 2.83 21.46
CA ALA A 36 18.83 2.85 21.67
C ALA A 36 19.49 4.08 21.04
N ARG A 37 20.19 4.88 21.85
CA ARG A 37 20.91 6.10 21.46
C ARG A 37 22.39 5.84 21.25
N CYS A 38 23.13 6.88 20.84
CA CYS A 38 24.57 6.81 20.64
C CYS A 38 25.32 6.21 21.84
N SER A 39 24.97 6.62 23.06
CA SER A 39 25.59 6.14 24.31
C SER A 39 25.27 4.69 24.65
N ASP A 40 24.12 4.18 24.22
CA ASP A 40 23.70 2.81 24.53
C ASP A 40 24.54 1.80 23.73
N CYS A 41 25.01 2.20 22.55
CA CYS A 41 25.93 1.41 21.71
C CYS A 41 27.41 1.69 22.02
N HIS A 42 27.80 2.97 22.12
CA HIS A 42 29.22 3.39 22.18
C HIS A 42 29.73 3.65 23.61
N GLY A 43 28.83 3.75 24.60
CA GLY A 43 29.13 4.24 25.94
C GLY A 43 29.04 5.78 26.04
N ALA A 44 28.92 6.29 27.27
CA ALA A 44 28.87 7.74 27.53
C ALA A 44 30.23 8.34 27.94
N HIS A 45 31.09 7.55 28.59
CA HIS A 45 32.41 7.95 29.03
C HIS A 45 33.44 6.91 28.58
N LYS A 46 34.59 7.36 28.05
CA LYS A 46 35.67 6.51 27.49
C LYS A 46 35.23 5.73 26.24
N ILE A 47 34.64 6.42 25.26
CA ILE A 47 34.29 5.83 23.97
C ILE A 47 35.56 5.28 23.30
N LEU A 48 35.55 3.98 23.00
CA LEU A 48 36.68 3.28 22.38
C LEU A 48 36.42 3.08 20.90
N ARG A 49 37.51 3.15 20.11
CA ARG A 49 37.50 2.81 18.69
C ARG A 49 36.99 1.37 18.46
N VAL A 50 36.34 1.13 17.32
CA VAL A 50 35.73 -0.17 16.97
C VAL A 50 36.75 -1.32 16.93
N ASP A 51 38.01 -1.00 16.59
CA ASP A 51 39.14 -1.94 16.56
C ASP A 51 39.68 -2.30 17.96
N ASN A 52 39.28 -1.57 19.01
CA ASN A 52 39.67 -1.86 20.37
C ASN A 52 38.91 -3.10 20.90
N PRO A 53 39.59 -4.12 21.45
CA PRO A 53 38.95 -5.31 21.99
C PRO A 53 37.92 -5.06 23.10
N ASN A 54 38.03 -3.94 23.82
CA ASN A 54 37.13 -3.53 24.89
C ASN A 54 35.99 -2.61 24.42
N SER A 55 35.92 -2.26 23.13
CA SER A 55 34.85 -1.44 22.59
C SER A 55 33.52 -2.18 22.61
N MET A 56 32.46 -1.52 23.08
CA MET A 56 31.10 -2.09 23.11
C MET A 56 30.58 -2.42 21.71
N VAL A 57 31.02 -1.69 20.69
CA VAL A 57 30.69 -1.95 19.28
C VAL A 57 31.75 -2.79 18.56
N GLY A 58 32.78 -3.26 19.26
CA GLY A 58 33.80 -4.14 18.69
C GLY A 58 33.26 -5.55 18.45
N TYR A 59 33.88 -6.27 17.49
CA TYR A 59 33.43 -7.61 17.05
C TYR A 59 33.16 -8.62 18.19
N LYS A 60 33.95 -8.57 19.28
CA LYS A 60 33.79 -9.46 20.44
C LYS A 60 32.61 -9.10 21.35
N ASN A 61 32.19 -7.84 21.36
CA ASN A 61 31.22 -7.32 22.34
C ASN A 61 29.88 -6.92 21.70
N ILE A 62 29.84 -6.67 20.39
CA ILE A 62 28.66 -6.14 19.70
C ILE A 62 27.39 -6.99 19.92
N VAL A 63 27.52 -8.32 19.95
CA VAL A 63 26.39 -9.21 20.25
C VAL A 63 25.86 -8.97 21.66
N ASN A 64 26.74 -8.82 22.66
CA ASN A 64 26.34 -8.53 24.03
C ASN A 64 25.72 -7.13 24.16
N THR A 65 26.20 -6.16 23.38
CA THR A 65 25.61 -4.81 23.31
C THR A 65 24.19 -4.88 22.76
N CYS A 66 23.95 -5.56 21.64
CA CYS A 66 22.59 -5.76 21.12
C CYS A 66 21.70 -6.54 22.09
N LYS A 67 22.25 -7.53 22.82
CA LYS A 67 21.51 -8.33 23.80
C LYS A 67 20.99 -7.58 25.01
N GLN A 68 21.43 -6.35 25.24
CA GLN A 68 20.84 -5.50 26.29
C GLN A 68 19.35 -5.25 26.03
N CYS A 69 18.94 -5.17 24.75
CA CYS A 69 17.55 -4.98 24.35
C CYS A 69 16.98 -6.11 23.46
N HIS A 70 17.84 -6.89 22.78
CA HIS A 70 17.47 -7.97 21.87
C HIS A 70 18.00 -9.33 22.38
N PRO A 71 17.26 -10.04 23.26
CA PRO A 71 17.78 -11.20 23.99
C PRO A 71 18.34 -12.33 23.11
N ASN A 72 17.80 -12.50 21.91
CA ASN A 72 18.18 -13.53 20.95
C ASN A 72 19.07 -12.98 19.82
N ALA A 73 19.63 -11.78 19.98
CA ALA A 73 20.61 -11.25 19.03
C ALA A 73 21.80 -12.22 18.89
N ASN A 74 22.19 -12.45 17.65
CA ASN A 74 23.30 -13.30 17.25
C ASN A 74 24.28 -12.48 16.39
N LEU A 75 25.38 -13.10 15.93
CA LEU A 75 26.38 -12.39 15.13
C LEU A 75 25.79 -11.84 13.81
N GLU A 76 24.95 -12.61 13.13
CA GLU A 76 24.30 -12.16 11.90
C GLU A 76 23.38 -10.97 12.16
N PHE A 77 22.63 -10.95 13.27
CA PHE A 77 21.81 -9.80 13.68
C PHE A 77 22.62 -8.51 13.81
N THR A 78 23.84 -8.60 14.35
CA THR A 78 24.73 -7.44 14.46
C THR A 78 25.27 -6.93 13.12
N GLY A 79 25.01 -7.66 12.03
CA GLY A 79 25.26 -7.21 10.67
C GLY A 79 24.27 -6.16 10.17
N TYR A 80 23.28 -5.74 10.98
CA TYR A 80 22.47 -4.55 10.69
C TYR A 80 23.36 -3.31 10.66
N LEU A 81 23.25 -2.54 9.57
CA LEU A 81 24.11 -1.38 9.33
C LEU A 81 23.44 -0.12 9.89
N THR A 82 23.79 0.28 11.12
CA THR A 82 23.19 1.42 11.85
C THR A 82 23.62 2.80 11.34
N HIS A 83 24.78 2.91 10.68
CA HIS A 83 25.32 4.17 10.15
C HIS A 83 25.65 4.09 8.65
N ALA A 84 24.90 3.27 7.91
CA ALA A 84 25.09 3.12 6.47
C ALA A 84 24.00 3.85 5.68
N THR A 85 24.45 4.50 4.61
CA THR A 85 23.60 4.94 3.51
C THR A 85 23.52 3.86 2.44
N HIS A 86 22.63 4.04 1.46
CA HIS A 86 22.56 3.16 0.30
C HIS A 86 23.86 3.17 -0.56
N ASN A 87 24.77 4.12 -0.37
CA ASN A 87 26.04 4.18 -1.11
C ASN A 87 27.16 3.36 -0.46
N ASP A 88 27.02 2.97 0.81
CA ASP A 88 28.07 2.30 1.56
C ASP A 88 28.09 0.77 1.34
N ASN A 89 27.04 0.22 0.72
CA ASN A 89 26.91 -1.21 0.45
C ASN A 89 26.26 -1.46 -0.92
N PRO A 90 26.87 -2.26 -1.82
CA PRO A 90 26.31 -2.52 -3.15
C PRO A 90 24.89 -3.10 -3.16
N ILE A 91 24.55 -3.93 -2.16
CA ILE A 91 23.21 -4.53 -2.06
C ILE A 91 22.19 -3.45 -1.69
N LEU A 92 22.53 -2.55 -0.75
CA LEU A 92 21.67 -1.43 -0.39
C LEU A 92 21.50 -0.45 -1.55
N PHE A 93 22.56 -0.22 -2.33
CA PHE A 93 22.52 0.63 -3.52
C PHE A 93 21.49 0.12 -4.52
N TRP A 94 21.55 -1.17 -4.88
CA TRP A 94 20.63 -1.77 -5.84
C TRP A 94 19.21 -1.88 -5.28
N ALA A 95 19.04 -2.17 -3.99
CA ALA A 95 17.72 -2.18 -3.36
C ALA A 95 17.05 -0.80 -3.42
N PHE A 96 17.78 0.25 -3.03
CA PHE A 96 17.31 1.64 -3.04
C PHE A 96 16.95 2.12 -4.45
N TRP A 97 17.88 1.98 -5.41
CA TRP A 97 17.62 2.41 -6.78
C TRP A 97 16.59 1.55 -7.48
N GLY A 98 16.47 0.27 -7.14
CA GLY A 98 15.40 -0.60 -7.62
C GLY A 98 14.03 -0.10 -7.20
N MET A 99 13.84 0.15 -5.89
CA MET A 99 12.58 0.66 -5.35
C MET A 99 12.27 2.09 -5.83
N THR A 100 13.27 2.96 -5.89
CA THR A 100 13.12 4.33 -6.40
C THR A 100 12.71 4.34 -7.87
N SER A 101 13.37 3.52 -8.69
CA SER A 101 13.03 3.38 -10.10
C SER A 101 11.62 2.83 -10.29
N LEU A 102 11.23 1.83 -9.50
CA LEU A 102 9.86 1.29 -9.50
C LEU A 102 8.85 2.39 -9.21
N LEU A 103 9.08 3.21 -8.18
CA LEU A 103 8.20 4.30 -7.80
C LEU A 103 8.05 5.34 -8.93
N ILE A 104 9.17 5.81 -9.49
CA ILE A 104 9.18 6.78 -10.59
C ILE A 104 8.44 6.24 -11.81
N VAL A 105 8.71 4.98 -12.20
CA VAL A 105 8.09 4.36 -13.38
C VAL A 105 6.59 4.20 -13.19
N VAL A 106 6.15 3.69 -12.03
CA VAL A 106 4.72 3.48 -11.76
C VAL A 106 3.97 4.81 -11.73
N PHE A 107 4.42 5.79 -10.93
CA PHE A 107 3.73 7.09 -10.89
C PHE A 107 3.84 7.87 -12.19
N GLY A 108 4.98 7.80 -12.90
CA GLY A 108 5.14 8.42 -14.21
C GLY A 108 4.19 7.84 -15.24
N PHE A 109 4.12 6.52 -15.35
CA PHE A 109 3.22 5.84 -16.29
C PHE A 109 1.74 6.09 -15.97
N PHE A 110 1.31 5.86 -14.73
CA PHE A 110 -0.10 6.00 -14.36
C PHE A 110 -0.54 7.45 -14.22
N GLY A 111 0.35 8.35 -13.80
CA GLY A 111 0.11 9.78 -13.84
C GLY A 111 -0.12 10.27 -15.26
N PHE A 112 0.78 9.93 -16.20
CA PHE A 112 0.60 10.26 -17.61
C PHE A 112 -0.67 9.65 -18.20
N HIS A 113 -0.92 8.36 -17.94
CA HIS A 113 -2.13 7.67 -18.38
C HIS A 113 -3.41 8.37 -17.90
N THR A 114 -3.46 8.75 -16.63
CA THR A 114 -4.58 9.48 -16.02
C THR A 114 -4.79 10.84 -16.67
N LEU A 115 -3.70 11.60 -16.91
CA LEU A 115 -3.75 12.90 -17.59
C LEU A 115 -4.30 12.79 -19.02
N VAL A 116 -3.93 11.73 -19.76
CA VAL A 116 -4.43 11.49 -21.12
C VAL A 116 -5.89 11.05 -21.12
N TRP A 117 -6.33 10.31 -20.10
CA TRP A 117 -7.72 9.86 -19.98
C TRP A 117 -8.69 11.01 -19.62
N LEU A 118 -8.26 11.90 -18.74
CA LEU A 118 -9.14 12.90 -18.10
C LEU A 118 -9.96 13.76 -19.08
N PRO A 119 -9.41 14.36 -20.15
CA PRO A 119 -10.17 15.24 -21.06
C PRO A 119 -11.36 14.53 -21.71
N ARG A 120 -11.15 13.28 -22.14
CA ARG A 120 -12.19 12.50 -22.83
C ARG A 120 -13.31 12.13 -21.88
N SER A 121 -12.95 11.75 -20.65
CA SER A 121 -13.92 11.39 -19.63
C SER A 121 -14.75 12.61 -19.18
N LEU A 122 -14.14 13.79 -19.01
CA LEU A 122 -14.85 15.03 -18.72
C LEU A 122 -15.87 15.40 -19.81
N LYS A 123 -15.50 15.24 -21.08
CA LYS A 123 -16.44 15.42 -22.21
C LYS A 123 -17.60 14.43 -22.13
N GLN A 124 -17.32 13.17 -21.79
CA GLN A 124 -18.35 12.14 -21.68
C GLN A 124 -19.33 12.39 -20.52
N ARG A 125 -18.87 12.95 -19.39
CA ARG A 125 -19.75 13.30 -18.25
C ARG A 125 -20.71 14.43 -18.54
N LYS A 126 -20.33 15.40 -19.37
CA LYS A 126 -21.28 16.44 -19.83
C LYS A 126 -22.45 15.83 -20.63
N ILE A 127 -22.19 14.71 -21.31
CA ILE A 127 -23.17 13.99 -22.13
C ILE A 127 -23.97 12.99 -21.26
N ASN A 128 -23.29 12.24 -20.40
CA ASN A 128 -23.89 11.20 -19.56
C ASN A 128 -24.05 11.69 -18.13
N ARG A 129 -25.23 12.23 -17.79
CA ARG A 129 -25.60 12.47 -16.39
C ARG A 129 -26.07 11.17 -15.74
N HIS A 130 -25.37 10.75 -14.69
CA HIS A 130 -25.83 9.66 -13.83
C HIS A 130 -27.18 9.97 -13.20
N LYS A 131 -28.18 9.15 -13.52
CA LYS A 131 -29.48 9.20 -12.86
C LYS A 131 -29.49 8.09 -11.81
N THR A 132 -29.71 8.47 -10.56
CA THR A 132 -29.98 7.48 -9.51
C THR A 132 -31.36 6.87 -9.81
N PRO A 133 -31.46 5.54 -10.02
CA PRO A 133 -32.76 4.92 -10.26
C PRO A 133 -33.67 5.13 -9.04
N VAL A 134 -34.93 5.49 -9.28
CA VAL A 134 -35.96 5.64 -8.24
C VAL A 134 -36.92 4.45 -8.37
N GLY A 135 -37.21 3.77 -7.25
CA GLY A 135 -38.06 2.58 -7.24
C GLY A 135 -37.33 1.29 -7.60
N LYS A 136 -38.11 0.22 -7.81
CA LYS A 136 -37.59 -1.09 -8.18
C LYS A 136 -36.91 -1.05 -9.54
N THR A 137 -35.62 -1.39 -9.55
CA THR A 137 -34.79 -1.41 -10.77
C THR A 137 -34.05 -2.73 -10.87
N LYS A 138 -33.75 -3.18 -12.10
CA LYS A 138 -32.90 -4.35 -12.35
C LYS A 138 -31.43 -3.99 -12.14
N TYR A 139 -30.76 -4.74 -11.28
CA TYR A 139 -29.35 -4.60 -10.95
C TYR A 139 -28.56 -5.85 -11.33
N TYR A 140 -27.33 -5.69 -11.81
CA TYR A 140 -26.35 -6.76 -11.88
C TYR A 140 -25.63 -6.90 -10.54
N ARG A 141 -25.61 -8.11 -9.97
CA ARG A 141 -24.88 -8.42 -8.73
C ARG A 141 -23.40 -8.61 -9.02
N ARG A 142 -22.62 -7.53 -8.87
CA ARG A 142 -21.17 -7.51 -9.13
C ARG A 142 -20.35 -8.14 -8.00
N PHE A 143 -20.69 -7.85 -6.75
CA PHE A 143 -19.93 -8.32 -5.58
C PHE A 143 -20.80 -9.01 -4.55
N ASN A 144 -20.30 -10.12 -4.01
CA ASN A 144 -20.98 -10.87 -2.96
C ASN A 144 -20.66 -10.30 -1.56
N LYS A 145 -21.38 -10.74 -0.51
CA LYS A 145 -21.19 -10.23 0.86
C LYS A 145 -19.76 -10.43 1.38
N ARG A 146 -19.13 -11.58 1.08
CA ARG A 146 -17.76 -11.89 1.54
C ARG A 146 -16.75 -10.90 0.97
N GLN A 147 -16.80 -10.65 -0.34
CA GLN A 147 -15.94 -9.68 -1.03
C GLN A 147 -16.09 -8.27 -0.49
N ARG A 148 -17.33 -7.85 -0.20
CA ARG A 148 -17.59 -6.51 0.36
C ARG A 148 -17.04 -6.35 1.77
N VAL A 149 -17.23 -7.36 2.63
CA VAL A 149 -16.69 -7.34 3.99
C VAL A 149 -15.16 -7.34 3.95
N THR A 150 -14.55 -8.19 3.11
CA THR A 150 -13.10 -8.17 2.89
C THR A 150 -12.62 -6.79 2.46
N HIS A 151 -13.30 -6.14 1.51
CA HIS A 151 -12.92 -4.80 1.08
C HIS A 151 -13.00 -3.76 2.21
N ILE A 152 -14.01 -3.83 3.08
CA ILE A 152 -14.09 -2.93 4.25
C ILE A 152 -12.89 -3.19 5.19
N MET A 153 -12.53 -4.45 5.42
CA MET A 153 -11.34 -4.79 6.21
C MET A 153 -10.07 -4.25 5.55
N VAL A 154 -9.94 -4.34 4.22
CA VAL A 154 -8.82 -3.74 3.47
C VAL A 154 -8.77 -2.23 3.71
N ILE A 155 -9.88 -1.49 3.52
CA ILE A 155 -9.89 -0.03 3.71
C ILE A 155 -9.41 0.35 5.12
N LEU A 156 -10.00 -0.27 6.15
CA LEU A 156 -9.73 0.08 7.54
C LEU A 156 -8.30 -0.26 7.96
N SER A 157 -7.84 -1.47 7.66
CA SER A 157 -6.47 -1.90 7.97
C SER A 157 -5.43 -1.10 7.19
N PHE A 158 -5.67 -0.85 5.90
CA PHE A 158 -4.74 -0.09 5.05
C PHE A 158 -4.58 1.35 5.54
N LEU A 159 -5.67 2.04 5.90
CA LEU A 159 -5.59 3.40 6.45
C LEU A 159 -4.79 3.43 7.77
N LEU A 160 -4.99 2.46 8.65
CA LEU A 160 -4.24 2.37 9.90
C LEU A 160 -2.76 2.07 9.66
N LEU A 161 -2.44 1.10 8.78
CA LEU A 161 -1.07 0.75 8.41
C LEU A 161 -0.35 1.93 7.78
N ALA A 162 -0.99 2.59 6.83
CA ALA A 162 -0.42 3.75 6.16
C ALA A 162 -0.23 4.91 7.15
N LEU A 163 -1.23 5.28 7.95
CA LEU A 163 -1.08 6.34 8.97
C LEU A 163 0.09 6.06 9.93
N THR A 164 0.10 4.88 10.55
CA THR A 164 1.14 4.52 11.53
C THR A 164 2.52 4.36 10.90
N GLY A 165 2.60 3.86 9.66
CA GLY A 165 3.84 3.80 8.89
C GLY A 165 4.37 5.18 8.51
N MET A 166 3.49 6.11 8.12
CA MET A 166 3.88 7.48 7.76
C MET A 166 4.41 8.28 8.94
N ILE A 167 3.85 8.07 10.15
CA ILE A 167 4.39 8.66 11.40
C ILE A 167 5.86 8.28 11.57
N LEU A 168 6.20 7.01 11.39
CA LEU A 168 7.58 6.54 11.53
C LEU A 168 8.47 7.00 10.37
N LYS A 169 7.98 6.93 9.11
CA LYS A 169 8.76 7.34 7.92
C LYS A 169 9.18 8.81 7.99
N PHE A 170 8.30 9.68 8.49
CA PHE A 170 8.51 11.11 8.59
C PHE A 170 8.67 11.58 10.04
N ALA A 171 9.40 10.82 10.86
CA ALA A 171 9.59 11.08 12.28
C ALA A 171 10.14 12.48 12.62
N HIS A 172 10.89 13.11 11.70
CA HIS A 172 11.42 14.46 11.83
C HIS A 172 10.36 15.57 11.68
N MET A 173 9.16 15.25 11.21
CA MET A 173 8.10 16.22 10.95
C MET A 173 7.22 16.46 12.18
N ASP A 174 6.89 17.72 12.46
CA ASP A 174 6.02 18.10 13.59
C ASP A 174 4.66 17.41 13.58
N TRP A 175 4.07 17.24 12.38
CA TRP A 175 2.77 16.57 12.25
C TRP A 175 2.86 15.08 12.64
N ALA A 176 4.00 14.44 12.41
CA ALA A 176 4.23 13.04 12.76
C ALA A 176 4.38 12.89 14.28
N ALA A 177 5.15 13.78 14.92
CA ALA A 177 5.27 13.84 16.38
C ALA A 177 3.92 14.13 17.05
N TRP A 178 3.15 15.09 16.54
CA TRP A 178 1.80 15.39 17.02
C TRP A 178 0.87 14.18 16.90
N MET A 179 0.85 13.53 15.73
CA MET A 179 0.01 12.36 15.51
C MET A 179 0.44 11.17 16.37
N ALA A 180 1.74 10.96 16.57
CA ALA A 180 2.25 9.97 17.52
C ALA A 180 1.69 10.25 18.93
N GLY A 181 1.70 11.51 19.38
CA GLY A 181 1.10 11.93 20.64
C GLY A 181 -0.40 11.60 20.74
N VAL A 182 -1.17 11.88 19.69
CA VAL A 182 -2.61 11.54 19.60
C VAL A 182 -2.85 10.03 19.73
N LEU A 183 -1.96 9.21 19.17
CA LEU A 183 -2.06 7.75 19.27
C LEU A 183 -1.51 7.17 20.58
N GLY A 184 -1.00 8.00 21.51
CA GLY A 184 -0.40 7.55 22.76
C GLY A 184 1.09 7.18 22.67
N GLY A 185 1.80 7.78 21.72
CA GLY A 185 3.23 7.60 21.48
C GLY A 185 3.55 6.58 20.37
N VAL A 186 4.82 6.55 19.94
CA VAL A 186 5.28 5.68 18.85
C VAL A 186 5.14 4.19 19.15
N LYS A 187 5.25 3.76 20.42
CA LYS A 187 5.00 2.37 20.84
C LYS A 187 3.56 1.94 20.60
N SER A 188 2.61 2.83 20.91
CA SER A 188 1.20 2.60 20.67
C SER A 188 0.91 2.56 19.17
N ALA A 189 1.45 3.52 18.40
CA ALA A 189 1.38 3.52 16.94
C ALA A 189 1.91 2.21 16.34
N GLY A 190 3.06 1.71 16.81
CA GLY A 190 3.61 0.42 16.40
C GLY A 190 2.71 -0.78 16.75
N THR A 191 2.00 -0.72 17.87
CA THR A 191 1.05 -1.76 18.28
C THR A 191 -0.19 -1.76 17.40
N ILE A 192 -0.73 -0.58 17.07
CA ILE A 192 -1.82 -0.41 16.11
C ILE A 192 -1.40 -0.90 14.73
N HIS A 193 -0.17 -0.59 14.29
CA HIS A 193 0.39 -1.06 13.02
C HIS A 193 0.39 -2.58 12.94
N ARG A 194 0.92 -3.26 13.97
CA ARG A 194 0.96 -4.72 14.07
C ARG A 194 -0.44 -5.36 14.11
N PHE A 195 -1.39 -4.75 14.83
CA PHE A 195 -2.78 -5.21 14.81
C PHE A 195 -3.39 -5.12 13.41
N ALA A 196 -3.22 -3.98 12.73
CA ALA A 196 -3.69 -3.81 11.36
C ALA A 196 -3.00 -4.78 10.38
N ALA A 197 -1.72 -5.08 10.58
CA ALA A 197 -1.00 -6.08 9.81
C ALA A 197 -1.58 -7.49 9.99
N ILE A 198 -1.97 -7.89 11.22
CA ILE A 198 -2.64 -9.17 11.47
C ILE A 198 -3.98 -9.25 10.71
N VAL A 199 -4.76 -8.17 10.71
CA VAL A 199 -6.00 -8.10 9.92
C VAL A 199 -5.69 -8.28 8.43
N THR A 200 -4.62 -7.65 7.94
CA THR A 200 -4.15 -7.78 6.56
C THR A 200 -3.75 -9.21 6.18
N PHE A 201 -2.92 -9.87 6.98
CA PHE A 201 -2.56 -11.26 6.75
C PHE A 201 -3.79 -12.17 6.80
N SER A 202 -4.72 -11.92 7.72
CA SER A 202 -5.94 -12.72 7.88
C SER A 202 -6.81 -12.68 6.63
N TYR A 203 -7.12 -11.48 6.11
CA TYR A 203 -7.94 -11.41 4.89
C TYR A 203 -7.16 -11.84 3.65
N PHE A 204 -5.84 -11.67 3.61
CA PHE A 204 -5.02 -12.11 2.47
C PHE A 204 -5.03 -13.64 2.36
N PHE A 205 -4.81 -14.34 3.48
CA PHE A 205 -4.90 -15.80 3.52
C PHE A 205 -6.32 -16.28 3.23
N PHE A 206 -7.34 -15.64 3.81
CA PHE A 206 -8.73 -15.93 3.48
C PHE A 206 -8.99 -15.76 1.97
N HIS A 207 -8.48 -14.71 1.35
CA HIS A 207 -8.64 -14.47 -0.07
C HIS A 207 -7.97 -15.57 -0.91
N LEU A 208 -6.73 -15.97 -0.58
CA LEU A 208 -6.06 -17.11 -1.20
C LEU A 208 -6.92 -18.38 -1.13
N LEU A 209 -7.45 -18.71 0.05
CA LEU A 209 -8.36 -19.85 0.23
C LEU A 209 -9.60 -19.73 -0.67
N THR A 210 -10.20 -18.54 -0.79
CA THR A 210 -11.37 -18.35 -1.66
C THR A 210 -11.04 -18.51 -3.14
N LEU A 211 -9.83 -18.15 -3.57
CA LEU A 211 -9.37 -18.38 -4.95
C LEU A 211 -9.20 -19.88 -5.23
N PHE A 212 -8.60 -20.62 -4.29
CA PHE A 212 -8.50 -22.09 -4.40
C PHE A 212 -9.87 -22.76 -4.43
N GLN A 213 -10.80 -22.34 -3.56
CA GLN A 213 -12.18 -22.84 -3.55
C GLN A 213 -12.93 -22.51 -4.84
N LEU A 214 -12.74 -21.30 -5.40
CA LEU A 214 -13.36 -20.89 -6.65
C LEU A 214 -12.89 -21.77 -7.80
N ARG A 215 -11.58 -21.96 -7.94
CA ARG A 215 -10.98 -22.84 -8.94
C ARG A 215 -11.51 -24.27 -8.81
N ALA A 216 -11.54 -24.81 -7.59
CA ALA A 216 -12.04 -26.16 -7.34
C ALA A 216 -13.52 -26.31 -7.69
N LYS A 217 -14.35 -25.31 -7.36
CA LYS A 217 -15.79 -25.32 -7.66
C LYS A 217 -16.09 -25.20 -9.15
N GLU A 218 -15.32 -24.41 -9.89
CA GLU A 218 -15.49 -24.23 -11.33
C GLU A 218 -14.93 -25.41 -12.14
N GLY A 219 -14.12 -26.28 -11.52
CA GLY A 219 -13.55 -27.45 -12.19
C GLY A 219 -12.56 -27.10 -13.30
N ILE A 220 -12.07 -25.86 -13.33
CA ILE A 220 -11.20 -25.35 -14.39
C ILE A 220 -9.72 -25.67 -14.13
N SER A 221 -8.97 -25.85 -15.22
CA SER A 221 -7.54 -26.10 -15.15
C SER A 221 -6.79 -24.91 -14.54
N ALA A 222 -5.60 -25.13 -13.96
CA ALA A 222 -4.76 -24.04 -13.46
C ALA A 222 -4.47 -23.00 -14.55
N LYS A 223 -4.23 -23.49 -15.77
CA LYS A 223 -3.92 -22.66 -16.94
C LYS A 223 -5.11 -21.77 -17.31
N GLU A 224 -6.32 -22.30 -17.26
CA GLU A 224 -7.53 -21.53 -17.55
C GLU A 224 -7.86 -20.53 -16.44
N PHE A 225 -7.66 -20.90 -15.17
CA PHE A 225 -7.82 -19.97 -14.06
C PHE A 225 -6.86 -18.78 -14.16
N ILE A 226 -5.62 -19.03 -14.58
CA ILE A 226 -4.57 -18.00 -14.69
C ILE A 226 -4.67 -17.23 -16.00
N PHE A 227 -4.94 -17.85 -17.15
CA PHE A 227 -4.87 -17.18 -18.46
C PHE A 227 -6.21 -17.07 -19.20
N GLY A 228 -7.31 -17.48 -18.57
CA GLY A 228 -8.64 -17.41 -19.13
C GLY A 228 -9.14 -15.97 -19.34
N SER A 229 -10.25 -15.85 -20.07
CA SER A 229 -10.87 -14.54 -20.39
C SER A 229 -11.35 -13.79 -19.14
N ASN A 230 -11.79 -14.53 -18.11
CA ASN A 230 -12.25 -13.98 -16.83
C ASN A 230 -11.17 -13.95 -15.73
N SER A 231 -9.92 -14.28 -16.07
CA SER A 231 -8.81 -14.24 -15.12
C SER A 231 -8.51 -12.81 -14.67
N LEU A 232 -8.08 -12.68 -13.42
CA LEU A 232 -7.53 -11.44 -12.85
C LEU A 232 -6.07 -11.20 -13.25
N MET A 233 -5.40 -12.20 -13.81
CA MET A 233 -4.07 -12.03 -14.38
C MET A 233 -4.12 -11.35 -15.74
N PHE A 234 -3.00 -10.72 -16.10
CA PHE A 234 -2.81 -10.12 -17.40
C PHE A 234 -2.73 -11.15 -18.52
N ASN A 235 -3.42 -10.88 -19.62
CA ASN A 235 -3.43 -11.68 -20.82
C ASN A 235 -3.40 -10.79 -22.09
N LYS A 236 -3.39 -11.42 -23.28
CA LYS A 236 -3.29 -10.70 -24.56
C LYS A 236 -4.46 -9.72 -24.80
N GLN A 237 -5.62 -9.96 -24.19
CA GLN A 237 -6.77 -9.07 -24.32
C GLN A 237 -6.54 -7.74 -23.59
N ASP A 238 -5.81 -7.73 -22.47
CA ASP A 238 -5.50 -6.51 -21.73
C ASP A 238 -4.65 -5.55 -22.57
N ILE A 239 -3.72 -6.07 -23.38
CA ILE A 239 -2.92 -5.28 -24.32
C ILE A 239 -3.80 -4.69 -25.43
N LYS A 240 -4.76 -5.47 -25.94
CA LYS A 240 -5.72 -4.98 -26.95
C LYS A 240 -6.61 -3.88 -26.37
N ASP A 241 -7.12 -4.08 -25.15
CA ASP A 241 -7.96 -3.13 -24.44
C ASP A 241 -7.18 -1.85 -24.14
N LEU A 242 -5.93 -1.93 -23.67
CA LEU A 242 -5.06 -0.77 -23.46
C LEU A 242 -4.83 0.04 -24.75
N LYS A 243 -4.47 -0.63 -25.86
CA LYS A 243 -4.28 0.06 -27.16
C LYS A 243 -5.57 0.71 -27.64
N ALA A 244 -6.71 0.05 -27.47
CA ALA A 244 -8.01 0.59 -27.81
C ALA A 244 -8.38 1.79 -26.92
N SER A 245 -8.10 1.73 -25.62
CA SER A 245 -8.32 2.84 -24.68
C SER A 245 -7.48 4.05 -25.05
N LEU A 246 -6.19 3.86 -25.37
CA LEU A 246 -5.33 4.96 -25.81
C LEU A 246 -5.88 5.61 -27.09
N LYS A 247 -6.28 4.82 -28.09
CA LYS A 247 -6.94 5.35 -29.30
C LYS A 247 -8.21 6.14 -28.95
N TRP A 248 -9.04 5.63 -28.04
CA TRP A 248 -10.26 6.29 -27.60
C TRP A 248 -10.00 7.61 -26.86
N PHE A 249 -8.99 7.65 -25.99
CA PHE A 249 -8.57 8.85 -25.26
C PHE A 249 -8.21 9.98 -26.24
N PHE A 250 -7.44 9.67 -27.28
CA PHE A 250 -7.09 10.60 -28.35
C PHE A 250 -8.19 10.80 -29.42
N GLY A 251 -9.38 10.25 -29.22
CA GLY A 251 -10.49 10.39 -30.17
C GLY A 251 -10.32 9.65 -31.50
N LYS A 252 -9.31 8.77 -31.61
CA LYS A 252 -8.98 7.98 -32.81
C LYS A 252 -9.70 6.62 -32.86
N GLY A 253 -10.73 6.42 -32.04
CA GLY A 253 -11.48 5.16 -31.99
C GLY A 253 -12.69 5.20 -31.06
N PRO A 254 -13.59 4.20 -31.16
CA PRO A 254 -14.72 4.05 -30.26
C PRO A 254 -14.28 3.63 -28.84
N ARG A 255 -15.19 3.75 -27.86
CA ARG A 255 -14.95 3.24 -26.51
C ARG A 255 -14.68 1.72 -26.58
N PRO A 256 -13.64 1.20 -25.91
CA PRO A 256 -13.32 -0.22 -25.99
C PRO A 256 -14.44 -1.11 -25.44
N ASP A 257 -14.52 -2.31 -26.02
CA ASP A 257 -15.46 -3.34 -25.64
C ASP A 257 -14.96 -4.11 -24.41
N TYR A 258 -15.05 -3.46 -23.25
CA TYR A 258 -14.53 -4.01 -22.00
C TYR A 258 -15.31 -5.23 -21.52
N GLY A 259 -14.58 -6.22 -21.02
CA GLY A 259 -15.12 -7.41 -20.36
C GLY A 259 -15.26 -7.20 -18.85
N ARG A 260 -15.41 -8.31 -18.13
CA ARG A 260 -15.63 -8.34 -16.67
C ARG A 260 -14.65 -7.50 -15.88
N TRP A 261 -13.37 -7.65 -16.21
CA TRP A 261 -12.26 -6.92 -15.63
C TRP A 261 -11.58 -6.11 -16.73
N THR A 262 -11.38 -4.81 -16.48
CA THR A 262 -10.54 -3.98 -17.33
C THR A 262 -9.08 -4.16 -16.94
N TYR A 263 -8.16 -3.82 -17.85
CA TYR A 263 -6.73 -3.93 -17.56
C TYR A 263 -6.30 -3.10 -16.35
N TRP A 264 -6.91 -1.95 -16.09
CA TRP A 264 -6.60 -1.14 -14.91
C TRP A 264 -7.19 -1.72 -13.62
N GLU A 265 -8.37 -2.36 -13.65
CA GLU A 265 -8.89 -3.08 -12.48
C GLU A 265 -8.02 -4.29 -12.14
N LYS A 266 -7.54 -5.00 -13.15
CA LYS A 266 -6.56 -6.08 -12.95
C LYS A 266 -5.24 -5.54 -12.40
N PHE A 267 -4.78 -4.38 -12.90
CA PHE A 267 -3.59 -3.74 -12.36
C PHE A 267 -3.77 -3.35 -10.90
N ASP A 268 -4.85 -2.64 -10.54
CA ASP A 268 -5.14 -2.28 -9.15
C ASP A 268 -5.16 -3.53 -8.25
N TYR A 269 -5.83 -4.59 -8.70
CA TYR A 269 -5.87 -5.86 -7.97
C TYR A 269 -4.48 -6.50 -7.82
N MET A 270 -3.67 -6.55 -8.88
CA MET A 270 -2.36 -7.19 -8.85
C MET A 270 -1.31 -6.36 -8.11
N ALA A 271 -1.37 -5.04 -8.21
CA ALA A 271 -0.55 -4.13 -7.43
C ALA A 271 -0.77 -4.36 -5.93
N VAL A 272 -2.02 -4.43 -5.48
CA VAL A 272 -2.32 -4.70 -4.06
C VAL A 272 -1.98 -6.15 -3.69
N PHE A 273 -2.30 -7.14 -4.52
CA PHE A 273 -2.05 -8.55 -4.20
C PHE A 273 -0.56 -8.85 -4.02
N TRP A 274 0.29 -8.38 -4.94
CA TRP A 274 1.74 -8.54 -4.83
C TRP A 274 2.35 -7.57 -3.83
N GLY A 275 1.86 -6.34 -3.75
CA GLY A 275 2.30 -5.36 -2.76
C GLY A 275 2.11 -5.87 -1.33
N VAL A 276 0.97 -6.49 -1.00
CA VAL A 276 0.73 -7.13 0.31
C VAL A 276 1.74 -8.25 0.58
N ALA A 277 2.12 -9.04 -0.42
CA ALA A 277 3.14 -10.08 -0.25
C ALA A 277 4.53 -9.49 0.02
N VAL A 278 4.92 -8.44 -0.73
CA VAL A 278 6.21 -7.77 -0.60
C VAL A 278 6.32 -7.02 0.74
N ILE A 279 5.37 -6.14 1.04
CA ILE A 279 5.34 -5.38 2.30
C ILE A 279 5.10 -6.30 3.51
N GLY A 280 4.35 -7.39 3.32
CA GLY A 280 4.11 -8.39 4.35
C GLY A 280 5.38 -9.15 4.71
N LEU A 281 6.13 -9.63 3.71
CA LEU A 281 7.38 -10.34 3.95
C LEU A 281 8.45 -9.44 4.58
N SER A 282 8.63 -8.22 4.03
CA SER A 282 9.57 -7.25 4.61
C SER A 282 9.14 -6.84 6.02
N GLY A 283 7.84 -6.68 6.26
CA GLY A 283 7.29 -6.38 7.59
C GLY A 283 7.51 -7.51 8.60
N LEU A 284 7.43 -8.78 8.19
CA LEU A 284 7.75 -9.91 9.05
C LEU A 284 9.23 -9.95 9.44
N ILE A 285 10.13 -9.63 8.51
CA ILE A 285 11.57 -9.49 8.80
C ILE A 285 11.80 -8.39 9.83
N LEU A 286 11.12 -7.24 9.68
CA LEU A 286 11.24 -6.11 10.61
C LEU A 286 10.56 -6.36 11.96
N TRP A 287 9.50 -7.17 12.00
CA TRP A 287 8.81 -7.52 13.25
C TRP A 287 9.56 -8.60 14.03
N PHE A 288 10.16 -9.58 13.36
CA PHE A 288 10.89 -10.68 14.00
C PHE A 288 12.36 -10.75 13.55
N PRO A 289 13.14 -9.66 13.68
CA PRO A 289 14.48 -9.60 13.10
C PRO A 289 15.45 -10.59 13.75
N GLU A 290 15.33 -10.84 15.06
CA GLU A 290 16.13 -11.85 15.78
C GLU A 290 15.88 -13.27 15.28
N PHE A 291 14.67 -13.60 14.81
CA PHE A 291 14.35 -14.90 14.24
C PHE A 291 14.90 -15.03 12.82
N PHE A 292 14.62 -14.06 11.95
CA PHE A 292 15.03 -14.15 10.56
C PHE A 292 16.55 -14.15 10.41
N THR A 293 17.26 -13.37 11.22
CA THR A 293 18.73 -13.31 11.19
C THR A 293 19.43 -14.59 11.63
N GLN A 294 18.71 -15.60 12.13
CA GLN A 294 19.26 -16.94 12.29
C GLN A 294 19.51 -17.63 10.93
N TYR A 295 18.84 -17.17 9.88
CA TYR A 295 18.83 -17.80 8.55
C TYR A 295 19.33 -16.87 7.44
N ILE A 296 19.32 -15.55 7.66
CA ILE A 296 19.75 -14.54 6.69
C ILE A 296 20.69 -13.52 7.35
N PRO A 297 21.60 -12.87 6.60
CA PRO A 297 22.53 -11.90 7.17
C PRO A 297 21.83 -10.62 7.64
N GLY A 298 22.42 -9.91 8.62
CA GLY A 298 21.82 -8.71 9.23
C GLY A 298 21.55 -7.55 8.28
N TRP A 299 22.32 -7.39 7.20
CA TRP A 299 22.04 -6.37 6.18
C TRP A 299 20.68 -6.59 5.49
N ALA A 300 20.11 -7.80 5.56
CA ALA A 300 18.77 -8.07 5.05
C ALA A 300 17.69 -7.27 5.79
N ILE A 301 17.92 -6.89 7.05
CA ILE A 301 17.05 -5.99 7.80
C ILE A 301 17.04 -4.60 7.15
N ASN A 302 18.21 -4.07 6.76
CA ASN A 302 18.30 -2.79 6.04
C ASN A 302 17.56 -2.86 4.69
N VAL A 303 17.72 -3.94 3.93
CA VAL A 303 16.99 -4.16 2.67
C VAL A 303 15.48 -4.24 2.90
N ALA A 304 15.05 -4.98 3.92
CA ALA A 304 13.64 -5.06 4.29
C ALA A 304 13.08 -3.68 4.66
N GLN A 305 13.84 -2.85 5.38
CA GLN A 305 13.46 -1.48 5.72
C GLN A 305 13.25 -0.61 4.47
N ILE A 306 14.17 -0.66 3.50
CA ILE A 306 14.04 0.05 2.22
C ILE A 306 12.78 -0.40 1.48
N ILE A 307 12.63 -1.71 1.25
CA ILE A 307 11.49 -2.27 0.52
C ILE A 307 10.18 -1.93 1.22
N HIS A 308 10.09 -2.13 2.53
CA HIS A 308 8.87 -1.86 3.30
C HIS A 308 8.49 -0.39 3.25
N SER A 309 9.46 0.52 3.44
CA SER A 309 9.22 1.97 3.49
C SER A 309 8.80 2.53 2.13
N ASP A 310 9.42 2.07 1.04
CA ASP A 310 9.14 2.59 -0.30
C ASP A 310 7.90 1.93 -0.91
N GLU A 311 7.66 0.65 -0.65
CA GLU A 311 6.40 -0.02 -1.02
C GLU A 311 5.22 0.60 -0.29
N ALA A 312 5.35 0.99 0.98
CA ALA A 312 4.31 1.71 1.71
C ALA A 312 3.97 3.05 1.07
N LEU A 313 4.99 3.81 0.63
CA LEU A 313 4.82 5.08 -0.06
C LEU A 313 4.16 4.89 -1.43
N LEU A 314 4.61 3.89 -2.20
CA LEU A 314 4.04 3.50 -3.47
C LEU A 314 2.57 3.10 -3.32
N ALA A 315 2.26 2.18 -2.40
CA ALA A 315 0.90 1.71 -2.16
C ALA A 315 -0.02 2.84 -1.71
N THR A 316 0.41 3.68 -0.76
CA THR A 316 -0.37 4.81 -0.25
C THR A 316 -0.64 5.84 -1.33
N GLY A 317 0.40 6.27 -2.03
CA GLY A 317 0.24 7.24 -3.12
C GLY A 317 -0.60 6.67 -4.26
N PHE A 318 -0.35 5.44 -4.70
CA PHE A 318 -1.08 4.82 -5.80
C PHE A 318 -2.56 4.61 -5.46
N ILE A 319 -2.87 4.13 -4.24
CA ILE A 319 -4.25 3.92 -3.82
C ILE A 319 -4.98 5.26 -3.81
N PHE A 320 -4.50 6.26 -3.10
CA PHE A 320 -5.24 7.52 -2.94
C PHE A 320 -5.21 8.44 -4.15
N THR A 321 -4.33 8.20 -5.13
CA THR A 321 -4.31 8.95 -6.39
C THR A 321 -4.94 8.16 -7.53
N VAL A 322 -4.28 7.10 -7.99
CA VAL A 322 -4.66 6.34 -9.20
C VAL A 322 -5.89 5.48 -8.96
N HIS A 323 -5.92 4.68 -7.90
CA HIS A 323 -7.07 3.79 -7.63
C HIS A 323 -8.33 4.60 -7.32
N PHE A 324 -8.25 5.63 -6.49
CA PHE A 324 -9.40 6.50 -6.21
C PHE A 324 -9.81 7.34 -7.43
N PHE A 325 -8.85 7.77 -8.26
CA PHE A 325 -9.19 8.38 -9.55
C PHE A 325 -9.99 7.42 -10.40
N ASN A 326 -9.45 6.22 -10.61
CA ASN A 326 -10.08 5.15 -11.37
C ASN A 326 -11.46 4.87 -10.78
N THR A 327 -11.62 4.64 -9.50
CA THR A 327 -12.90 4.12 -8.98
C THR A 327 -13.94 5.22 -8.73
N HIS A 328 -13.54 6.37 -8.19
CA HIS A 328 -14.47 7.36 -7.64
C HIS A 328 -14.49 8.69 -8.37
N LEU A 329 -13.34 9.18 -8.84
CA LEU A 329 -13.24 10.49 -9.48
C LEU A 329 -13.41 10.44 -10.99
N ARG A 330 -13.41 9.24 -11.60
CA ARG A 330 -13.77 9.07 -13.00
C ARG A 330 -15.10 9.76 -13.27
N PRO A 331 -15.16 10.62 -14.27
CA PRO A 331 -16.41 11.25 -14.66
C PRO A 331 -17.58 10.27 -14.92
N GLU A 332 -17.31 9.01 -15.32
CA GLU A 332 -18.30 7.92 -15.42
C GLU A 332 -18.67 7.24 -14.10
N SER A 333 -18.10 7.61 -12.97
CA SER A 333 -18.43 7.06 -11.64
C SER A 333 -18.65 8.18 -10.60
N TYR A 334 -18.48 9.43 -11.04
CA TYR A 334 -18.64 10.63 -10.23
C TYR A 334 -20.11 10.79 -9.77
N PRO A 335 -20.36 11.19 -8.51
CA PRO A 335 -19.37 11.71 -7.56
C PRO A 335 -18.69 10.67 -6.68
N MET A 336 -19.19 9.43 -6.68
CA MET A 336 -18.65 8.32 -5.90
C MET A 336 -19.27 7.00 -6.39
N ASP A 337 -18.44 6.04 -6.80
CA ASP A 337 -18.90 4.66 -7.02
C ASP A 337 -19.33 4.00 -5.70
N THR A 338 -20.54 3.46 -5.68
CA THR A 338 -21.13 2.79 -4.51
C THR A 338 -21.16 1.26 -4.65
N VAL A 339 -20.74 0.71 -5.79
CA VAL A 339 -20.91 -0.70 -6.15
C VAL A 339 -20.18 -1.63 -5.20
N ILE A 340 -19.01 -1.26 -4.66
CA ILE A 340 -18.30 -2.11 -3.69
C ILE A 340 -19.01 -2.20 -2.34
N PHE A 341 -19.81 -1.19 -1.97
CA PHE A 341 -20.56 -1.19 -0.71
C PHE A 341 -21.94 -1.82 -0.89
N THR A 342 -22.63 -1.53 -1.99
CA THR A 342 -23.96 -2.09 -2.29
C THR A 342 -23.88 -3.51 -2.86
N GLY A 343 -22.83 -3.83 -3.59
CA GLY A 343 -22.63 -5.06 -4.38
C GLY A 343 -23.30 -5.07 -5.74
N HIS A 344 -23.95 -3.97 -6.13
CA HIS A 344 -24.92 -3.93 -7.23
C HIS A 344 -24.71 -2.71 -8.11
N VAL A 345 -24.86 -2.90 -9.42
CA VAL A 345 -24.77 -1.86 -10.45
C VAL A 345 -26.04 -1.89 -11.31
N PRO A 346 -26.65 -0.73 -11.64
CA PRO A 346 -27.83 -0.69 -12.52
C PRO A 346 -27.55 -1.42 -13.84
N LEU A 347 -28.48 -2.25 -14.30
CA LEU A 347 -28.24 -3.10 -15.47
C LEU A 347 -27.93 -2.29 -16.74
N GLU A 348 -28.60 -1.15 -16.94
CA GLU A 348 -28.37 -0.27 -18.10
C GLU A 348 -27.00 0.43 -18.07
N GLU A 349 -26.48 0.71 -16.88
CA GLU A 349 -25.12 1.22 -16.69
C GLU A 349 -24.10 0.11 -16.97
N TYR A 350 -24.35 -1.09 -16.46
CA TYR A 350 -23.50 -2.26 -16.69
C TYR A 350 -23.33 -2.59 -18.17
N LYS A 351 -24.42 -2.55 -18.95
CA LYS A 351 -24.38 -2.78 -20.41
C LYS A 351 -23.42 -1.82 -21.13
N LYS A 352 -23.36 -0.56 -20.68
CA LYS A 352 -22.52 0.48 -21.29
C LYS A 352 -21.06 0.36 -20.87
N ASP A 353 -20.81 -0.04 -19.63
CA ASP A 353 -19.46 -0.16 -19.08
C ASP A 353 -18.80 -1.51 -19.37
N ARG A 354 -19.58 -2.58 -19.47
CA ARG A 354 -19.13 -3.98 -19.65
C ARG A 354 -19.86 -4.67 -20.82
N PRO A 355 -19.82 -4.10 -22.04
CA PRO A 355 -20.56 -4.61 -23.19
C PRO A 355 -20.22 -6.06 -23.55
N ARG A 356 -18.93 -6.44 -23.47
CA ARG A 356 -18.49 -7.80 -23.79
C ARG A 356 -19.02 -8.84 -22.83
N GLU A 357 -18.87 -8.63 -21.52
CA GLU A 357 -19.38 -9.60 -20.54
C GLU A 357 -20.91 -9.66 -20.57
N TYR A 358 -21.59 -8.53 -20.81
CA TYR A 358 -23.04 -8.54 -20.95
C TYR A 358 -23.49 -9.44 -22.12
N ARG A 359 -22.83 -9.35 -23.29
CA ARG A 359 -23.11 -10.23 -24.43
C ARG A 359 -22.84 -11.70 -24.10
N GLU A 360 -21.70 -12.01 -23.49
CA GLU A 360 -21.36 -13.37 -23.05
C GLU A 360 -22.39 -13.95 -22.06
N LEU A 361 -22.94 -13.12 -21.17
CA LEU A 361 -23.99 -13.53 -20.21
C LEU A 361 -25.33 -13.80 -20.88
N VAL A 362 -25.69 -13.02 -21.90
CA VAL A 362 -26.90 -13.24 -22.71
C VAL A 362 -26.75 -14.52 -23.52
N GLU A 363 -25.64 -14.68 -24.25
CA GLU A 363 -25.35 -15.84 -25.10
C GLU A 363 -25.28 -17.14 -24.28
N SER A 364 -24.74 -17.09 -23.06
CA SER A 364 -24.67 -18.26 -22.18
C SER A 364 -25.95 -18.54 -21.37
N GLY A 365 -27.01 -17.73 -21.51
CA GLY A 365 -28.26 -17.87 -20.76
C GLY A 365 -28.11 -17.72 -19.24
N ARG A 366 -27.04 -17.05 -18.77
CA ARG A 366 -26.72 -16.89 -17.35
C ARG A 366 -27.17 -15.56 -16.76
N LEU A 367 -27.69 -14.65 -17.59
CA LEU A 367 -28.08 -13.30 -17.18
C LEU A 367 -29.08 -13.30 -16.01
N ASP A 368 -30.09 -14.17 -16.03
CA ASP A 368 -31.12 -14.20 -14.98
C ASP A 368 -30.59 -14.69 -13.62
N LYS A 369 -29.45 -15.40 -13.59
CA LYS A 369 -28.82 -15.85 -12.34
C LYS A 369 -28.07 -14.74 -11.60
N VAL A 370 -27.77 -13.64 -12.30
CA VAL A 370 -26.92 -12.54 -11.80
C VAL A 370 -27.66 -11.20 -11.74
N VAL A 371 -28.79 -11.08 -12.43
CA VAL A 371 -29.69 -9.93 -12.33
C VAL A 371 -30.65 -10.12 -11.17
N VAL A 372 -30.78 -9.07 -10.36
CA VAL A 372 -31.72 -9.01 -9.23
C VAL A 372 -32.51 -7.72 -9.30
N GLU A 373 -33.79 -7.79 -8.98
CA GLU A 373 -34.62 -6.60 -8.82
C GLU A 373 -34.53 -6.12 -7.38
N LYS A 374 -34.13 -4.86 -7.19
CA LYS A 374 -33.93 -4.30 -5.86
C LYS A 374 -34.28 -2.82 -5.85
N GLU A 375 -34.66 -2.35 -4.67
CA GLU A 375 -34.77 -0.95 -4.36
C GLU A 375 -33.83 -0.63 -3.20
N PHE A 376 -33.07 0.45 -3.33
CA PHE A 376 -32.16 0.90 -2.29
C PHE A 376 -32.75 2.13 -1.61
N MET A 377 -32.77 2.12 -0.29
CA MET A 377 -33.17 3.29 0.48
C MET A 377 -32.20 4.45 0.19
N THR A 378 -32.75 5.62 -0.14
CA THR A 378 -31.97 6.83 -0.42
C THR A 378 -31.09 7.24 0.77
N SER A 379 -31.57 7.04 2.00
CA SER A 379 -30.80 7.29 3.23
C SER A 379 -29.55 6.42 3.31
N TRP A 380 -29.65 5.13 3.00
CA TRP A 380 -28.53 4.20 3.01
C TRP A 380 -27.46 4.57 1.97
N ILE A 381 -27.87 5.00 0.77
CA ILE A 381 -26.94 5.48 -0.26
C ILE A 381 -26.19 6.74 0.22
N LYS A 382 -26.87 7.66 0.91
CA LYS A 382 -26.23 8.86 1.48
C LYS A 382 -25.17 8.48 2.52
N VAL A 383 -25.46 7.52 3.39
CA VAL A 383 -24.51 7.01 4.38
C VAL A 383 -23.28 6.41 3.71
N ILE A 384 -23.46 5.55 2.69
CA ILE A 384 -22.34 4.97 1.92
C ILE A 384 -21.48 6.08 1.31
N LYS A 385 -22.10 7.08 0.69
CA LYS A 385 -21.36 8.19 0.08
C LYS A 385 -20.59 9.00 1.12
N PHE A 386 -21.19 9.27 2.28
CA PHE A 386 -20.50 9.94 3.38
C PHE A 386 -19.23 9.19 3.81
N PHE A 387 -19.33 7.87 4.06
CA PHE A 387 -18.16 7.06 4.38
C PHE A 387 -17.12 7.06 3.23
N GLY A 388 -17.56 6.95 1.99
CA GLY A 388 -16.68 7.02 0.82
C GLY A 388 -15.91 8.35 0.75
N TYR A 389 -16.57 9.48 0.98
CA TYR A 389 -15.90 10.79 1.00
C TYR A 389 -15.01 10.97 2.22
N LEU A 390 -15.38 10.42 3.37
CA LEU A 390 -14.53 10.44 4.57
C LEU A 390 -13.20 9.74 4.28
N PHE A 391 -13.23 8.52 3.74
CA PHE A 391 -12.02 7.77 3.41
C PHE A 391 -11.21 8.43 2.30
N LEU A 392 -11.87 8.98 1.27
CA LEU A 392 -11.19 9.77 0.24
C LEU A 392 -10.50 11.00 0.84
N GLY A 393 -11.16 11.72 1.73
CA GLY A 393 -10.63 12.91 2.40
C GLY A 393 -9.40 12.58 3.25
N LEU A 394 -9.48 11.51 4.05
CA LEU A 394 -8.33 11.01 4.83
C LEU A 394 -7.16 10.61 3.93
N GLY A 395 -7.45 9.91 2.82
CA GLY A 395 -6.45 9.51 1.84
C GLY A 395 -5.75 10.70 1.16
N ILE A 396 -6.53 11.68 0.70
CA ILE A 396 -5.98 12.92 0.13
C ILE A 396 -5.14 13.67 1.16
N ALA A 397 -5.61 13.80 2.40
CA ALA A 397 -4.87 14.45 3.46
C ALA A 397 -3.51 13.77 3.70
N MET A 398 -3.47 12.44 3.71
CA MET A 398 -2.21 11.69 3.80
C MET A 398 -1.29 11.93 2.62
N VAL A 399 -1.80 11.96 1.38
CA VAL A 399 -0.99 12.27 0.20
C VAL A 399 -0.42 13.68 0.27
N ILE A 400 -1.21 14.66 0.73
CA ILE A 400 -0.74 16.03 0.94
C ILE A 400 0.37 16.06 1.99
N LEU A 401 0.20 15.37 3.12
CA LEU A 401 1.25 15.29 4.16
C LEU A 401 2.52 14.61 3.65
N ILE A 402 2.38 13.57 2.82
CA ILE A 402 3.52 12.91 2.15
C ILE A 402 4.26 13.91 1.27
N ILE A 403 3.55 14.59 0.36
CA ILE A 403 4.17 15.56 -0.57
C ILE A 403 4.81 16.71 0.21
N TYR A 404 4.11 17.23 1.22
CA TYR A 404 4.63 18.26 2.11
C TYR A 404 5.93 17.81 2.78
N SER A 405 5.96 16.59 3.34
CA SER A 405 7.16 16.06 4.01
C SER A 405 8.30 15.81 3.03
N LEU A 406 8.02 15.40 1.79
CA LEU A 406 9.07 15.23 0.76
C LEU A 406 9.65 16.55 0.25
N ILE A 407 8.92 17.66 0.33
CA ILE A 407 9.35 18.98 -0.15
C ILE A 407 9.97 19.82 0.98
N ALA A 408 9.33 19.82 2.14
CA ALA A 408 9.67 20.67 3.28
C ALA A 408 10.51 19.94 4.35
N GLY A 409 10.53 18.60 4.34
CA GLY A 409 11.38 17.79 5.19
C GLY A 409 12.83 17.91 4.74
N VAL A 410 13.51 18.93 5.27
CA VAL A 410 14.97 19.04 5.21
C VAL A 410 15.49 18.35 6.47
N TYR A 411 16.36 17.37 6.27
CA TYR A 411 17.19 16.77 7.32
C TYR A 411 18.38 17.68 7.62
#